data_AF-A0A662MMD0-F1
#
_entry.id   AF-A0A662MMD0-F1
#
_cell.length_a   1.000
_cell.length_b   1.000
_cell.length_c   1.000
_cell.angle_alpha   90.00
_cell.angle_beta   90.00
_cell.angle_gamma   90.00
#
_symmetry.space_group_name_H-M   'P 1'
#
loop_
_entity.id
_entity.type
_entity.pdbx_description
1 polymer ?
#
loop_
_entity_poly.entity_id
_entity_poly.type
_entity_poly.pdbx_seq_one_letter_code
_entity_poly.pdbx_strand_id
1 'polypeptide(L)' 'MKLDKSVNLRTLAALTDGYTGADIRNLCTEAGMFAIREGRRRVTMQHFMKAKEKVDNKREEERSRKRVGDKGMYI' A
#
# COMPACT_ATOMS: atom_id res chain seq x y z
N MET A 1 11.82 0.32 10.60
CA MET A 1 11.95 -0.67 9.49
C MET A 1 13.36 -0.61 8.92
N LYS A 2 14.06 -1.75 8.74
CA LYS A 2 15.35 -1.78 8.03
C LYS A 2 15.13 -2.21 6.58
N LEU A 3 15.69 -1.48 5.62
CA LEU A 3 15.61 -1.84 4.20
C LEU A 3 16.72 -2.81 3.80
N ASP A 4 16.41 -3.69 2.86
CA ASP A 4 17.38 -4.47 2.13
C ASP A 4 17.95 -3.66 0.95
N LYS A 5 19.16 -4.01 0.49
CA LYS A 5 19.80 -3.34 -0.66
C LYS A 5 19.02 -3.50 -1.97
N SER A 6 18.16 -4.51 -2.06
CA SER A 6 17.28 -4.74 -3.21
C SER A 6 16.19 -3.67 -3.40
N VAL A 7 15.96 -2.81 -2.41
CA VAL A 7 14.90 -1.80 -2.49
C VAL A 7 15.34 -0.60 -3.33
N ASN A 8 14.66 -0.40 -4.46
CA ASN A 8 14.85 0.78 -5.31
C ASN A 8 13.78 1.83 -5.02
N LEU A 9 14.19 2.92 -4.36
CA LEU A 9 13.28 4.01 -3.98
C LEU A 9 12.75 4.81 -5.18
N ARG A 10 13.50 4.91 -6.29
CA ARG A 10 13.01 5.56 -7.52
C ARG A 10 11.87 4.77 -8.13
N THR A 11 12.00 3.44 -8.16
CA THR A 11 10.93 2.58 -8.64
C THR A 11 9.70 2.70 -7.74
N LEU A 12 9.87 2.71 -6.41
CA LEU A 12 8.73 2.92 -5.50
C LEU A 12 8.05 4.26 -5.73
N ALA A 13 8.81 5.35 -5.86
CA ALA A 13 8.24 6.67 -6.12
C ALA A 13 7.40 6.69 -7.41
N ALA A 14 7.89 6.07 -8.49
CA ALA A 14 7.15 5.97 -9.75
C ALA A 14 5.89 5.09 -9.63
N LEU A 15 5.95 4.02 -8.84
CA LEU A 15 4.81 3.11 -8.62
C LEU A 15 3.73 3.70 -7.72
N THR A 16 4.06 4.72 -6.92
CA THR A 16 3.13 5.37 -5.98
C THR A 16 2.60 6.70 -6.51
N ASP A 17 2.57 6.89 -7.82
CA ASP A 17 1.93 8.07 -8.39
C ASP A 17 0.43 8.12 -8.01
N GLY A 18 -0.04 9.32 -7.66
CA GLY A 18 -1.40 9.52 -7.14
C GLY A 18 -1.68 8.94 -5.75
N TYR A 19 -0.66 8.50 -5.01
CA TYR A 19 -0.81 8.13 -3.59
C TYR A 19 -0.83 9.38 -2.71
N THR A 20 -1.71 9.39 -1.71
CA THR A 20 -1.70 10.38 -0.64
C THR A 20 -0.65 10.03 0.42
N GLY A 21 -0.36 10.96 1.33
CA GLY A 21 0.52 10.68 2.48
C GLY A 21 0.01 9.54 3.37
N ALA A 22 -1.31 9.35 3.46
CA ALA A 22 -1.91 8.22 4.16
C ALA A 22 -1.67 6.89 3.41
N ASP A 23 -1.77 6.89 2.08
CA ASP A 23 -1.49 5.71 1.25
C ASP A 23 -0.03 5.27 1.37
N ILE A 24 0.92 6.22 1.34
CA ILE A 24 2.35 5.94 1.52
C ILE A 24 2.63 5.34 2.91
N ARG A 25 1.99 5.87 3.97
CA ARG A 25 2.10 5.33 5.32
C ARG A 25 1.58 3.89 5.38
N ASN A 26 0.42 3.64 4.79
CA ASN A 26 -0.19 2.31 4.74
C ASN A 26 0.69 1.32 3.96
N LEU A 27 1.23 1.73 2.80
CA LEU A 27 2.18 0.94 2.02
C LEU A 27 3.40 0.52 2.84
N CYS A 28 4.04 1.46 3.54
CA CYS A 28 5.20 1.17 4.39
C CYS A 28 4.85 0.22 5.54
N THR A 29 3.67 0.39 6.14
CA THR A 29 3.19 -0.46 7.24
C THR A 29 2.98 -1.88 6.77
N GLU A 30 2.27 -2.06 5.66
CA GLU A 30 1.98 -3.37 5.07
C GLU A 30 3.25 -4.08 4.59
N ALA A 31 4.21 -3.35 3.99
CA ALA A 31 5.50 -3.92 3.59
C ALA A 31 6.29 -4.44 4.80
N GLY A 32 6.26 -3.70 5.92
CA GLY A 32 6.81 -4.16 7.19
C GLY A 32 6.10 -5.42 7.72
N MET A 33 4.77 -5.46 7.64
CA MET A 33 3.99 -6.62 8.08
C MET A 33 4.23 -7.87 7.22
N PHE A 34 4.39 -7.73 5.91
CA PHE A 34 4.82 -8.84 5.05
C PHE A 34 6.19 -9.37 5.46
N ALA A 35 7.16 -8.49 5.72
CA ALA A 35 8.48 -8.91 6.17
C ALA A 35 8.44 -9.65 7.52
N ILE A 36 7.65 -9.15 8.48
CA ILE A 36 7.46 -9.78 9.79
C ILE A 36 6.83 -11.17 9.65
N ARG A 37 5.78 -11.30 8.83
CA ARG A 37 5.12 -12.59 8.57
C ARG A 37 6.06 -13.62 7.93
N GLU A 38 7.03 -13.18 7.15
CA GLU A 38 8.06 -14.03 6.55
C GLU A 38 9.29 -14.24 7.46
N GLY A 39 9.26 -13.77 8.71
CA GLY A 39 10.38 -13.89 9.66
C GLY A 39 11.64 -13.11 9.23
N ARG A 40 11.50 -12.09 8.38
CA ARG A 40 12.62 -11.31 7.84
C ARG A 40 12.91 -10.09 8.72
N ARG A 41 14.21 -9.82 8.92
CA ARG A 41 14.69 -8.62 9.65
C ARG A 41 14.80 -7.37 8.76
N ARG A 42 14.69 -7.54 7.45
CA ARG A 42 14.80 -6.47 6.44
C ARG A 42 13.63 -6.54 5.47
N VAL A 43 13.21 -5.39 5.00
CA VAL A 43 12.16 -5.26 3.99
C VAL A 43 12.80 -5.22 2.61
N THR A 44 12.39 -6.13 1.73
CA THR A 44 12.85 -6.26 0.35
C THR A 44 11.86 -5.59 -0.60
N MET A 45 12.24 -5.45 -1.87
CA MET A 45 11.35 -4.92 -2.90
C MET A 45 10.06 -5.76 -3.05
N GLN A 46 10.16 -7.08 -2.88
CA GLN A 46 9.01 -7.98 -2.98
C GLN A 46 7.93 -7.69 -1.93
N HIS A 47 8.32 -7.33 -0.69
CA HIS A 47 7.34 -6.95 0.32
C HIS A 47 6.60 -5.66 -0.03
N PHE A 48 7.27 -4.70 -0.66
CA PHE A 48 6.62 -3.49 -1.16
C PHE A 48 5.65 -3.79 -2.31
N MET A 49 6.00 -4.71 -3.22
CA MET A 49 5.07 -5.11 -4.30
C MET A 49 3.80 -5.75 -3.73
N LYS A 50 3.93 -6.68 -2.78
CA LYS A 50 2.78 -7.29 -2.07
C LYS A 50 1.96 -6.24 -1.31
N ALA A 51 2.62 -5.29 -0.66
CA ALA A 51 1.97 -4.20 0.05
C ALA A 51 1.21 -3.27 -0.88
N LYS A 52 1.77 -2.95 -2.05
CA LYS A 52 1.14 -2.10 -3.06
C LYS A 52 -0.16 -2.72 -3.55
N GLU A 53 -0.14 -3.99 -3.95
CA GLU A 53 -1.32 -4.73 -4.40
C GLU A 53 -2.45 -4.65 -3.35
N LYS A 54 -2.11 -4.92 -2.08
CA LYS A 54 -3.08 -4.83 -0.98
C LYS A 54 -3.64 -3.41 -0.79
N VAL A 55 -2.79 -2.38 -0.87
CA VAL A 55 -3.20 -0.98 -0.71
C VAL A 55 -4.09 -0.53 -1.86
N ASP A 56 -3.76 -0.90 -3.10
CA ASP A 56 -4.58 -0.54 -4.27
C ASP A 56 -5.97 -1.18 -4.21
N ASN A 57 -6.06 -2.47 -3.89
CA ASN A 57 -7.35 -3.14 -3.72
C ASN A 57 -8.20 -2.44 -2.66
N LYS A 58 -7.59 -2.08 -1.51
CA LYS A 58 -8.29 -1.34 -0.46
C LYS A 58 -8.78 0.04 -0.93
N ARG A 59 -7.98 0.77 -1.71
CA ARG A 59 -8.35 2.09 -2.25
C ARG A 59 -9.53 1.96 -3.23
N GLU A 60 -9.56 0.91 -4.04
CA GLU A 60 -10.66 0.63 -4.97
C GLU A 60 -11.96 0.29 -4.24
N GLU A 61 -11.88 -0.54 -3.19
CA GLU A 61 -13.01 -0.86 -2.33
C GLU A 61 -13.58 0.39 -1.65
N GLU A 62 -12.73 1.24 -1.07
CA GLU A 62 -13.15 2.47 -0.40
C GLU A 62 -13.81 3.46 -1.37
N ARG A 63 -13.27 3.58 -2.59
CA ARG A 63 -13.89 4.38 -3.66
C ARG A 63 -15.26 3.83 -4.05
N SER A 64 -15.39 2.51 -4.13
CA SER A 64 -16.64 1.85 -4.49
C SER A 64 -17.71 2.05 -3.41
N ARG A 65 -17.35 1.94 -2.12
CA ARG A 65 -18.27 2.17 -1.00
C ARG A 65 -18.78 3.61 -0.93
N LYS A 66 -17.90 4.60 -1.17
CA LYS A 66 -18.29 6.03 -1.18
C LYS A 66 -19.30 6.34 -2.28
N ARG A 67 -19.14 5.75 -3.47
CA ARG A 67 -20.08 5.90 -4.59
C ARG A 67 -21.47 5.31 -4.31
N VAL A 68 -21.55 4.26 -3.49
CA VAL A 68 -22.83 3.67 -3.09
C VAL A 68 -23.51 4.50 -1.99
N GLY A 69 -22.74 5.03 -1.03
CA GLY A 69 -23.26 5.85 0.06
C GLY A 69 -23.94 7.15 -0.41
N ASP A 70 -23.39 7.84 -1.40
CA ASP A 70 -23.94 9.11 -1.89
C ASP A 70 -25.30 8.96 -2.62
N LYS A 71 -25.59 7.77 -3.19
CA LYS A 71 -26.87 7.51 -3.87
C LYS A 71 -28.04 7.23 -2.92
N GLY A 72 -27.76 6.88 -1.66
CA GLY A 72 -28.78 6.56 -0.66
C GLY A 72 -29.30 7.75 0.14
N MET A 73 -28.77 8.97 -0.08
CA MET A 73 -29.15 10.18 0.66
C MET A 73 -30.34 10.94 0.02
N TYR A 74 -30.74 10.56 -1.21
CA TYR A 74 -31.81 11.22 -1.98
C TYR A 74 -33.07 10.35 -2.15
N ILE A 75 -33.30 9.39 -1.26
CA ILE A 75 -34.55 8.63 -1.17
C ILE A 75 -35.09 8.65 0.26
#